data_AF-A0AAW7BPD5-F1
#
_entry.id   AF-A0AAW7BPD5-F1
#
_cell.length_a   1.000
_cell.length_b   1.000
_cell.length_c   1.000
_cell.angle_alpha   90.00
_cell.angle_beta   90.00
_cell.angle_gamma   90.00
#
_symmetry.space_group_name_H-M   'P 1'
#
loop_
_entity.id
_entity.type
_entity.pdbx_description
1 polymer ?
#
loop_
_entity_poly.entity_id
_entity_poly.type
_entity_poly.pdbx_seq_one_letter_code
_entity_poly.pdbx_strand_id
1 'polypeptide(L)'
;MHYWNQENFEGLERLADELASRPGLQALADYARARSRGVRREAFAALEGFLRNAPAPDTLPARELSLQILTLHSQTREAHQFLAQPLLARFLVPTLQAWIDSAPTAHAPLRWLGLLQNDGDLLRRALAVGPDDVTVRYRLIDFALGAADYAMHHLDEGFFIGEPADARQALERATQLIAEAPDASPFSRPAKEAVQLSAMLDDWQAYSAQPEGDFATWCAERQRPYAWAKKYYYTQS
;
A
#
# COMPACT_ATOMS: atom_id res chain seq x y z
N MET A 1 -20.68 -11.00 19.73
CA MET A 1 -19.51 -10.10 19.92
C MET A 1 -18.43 -10.49 18.90
N HIS A 2 -18.60 -10.21 17.58
CA HIS A 2 -17.59 -10.47 16.52
C HIS A 2 -17.86 -9.67 15.22
N TYR A 3 -18.45 -8.46 15.27
CA TYR A 3 -18.80 -7.72 14.04
C TYR A 3 -17.56 -7.24 13.26
N TRP A 4 -16.45 -6.96 13.95
CA TRP A 4 -15.26 -6.32 13.34
C TRP A 4 -14.39 -7.25 12.47
N ASN A 5 -14.56 -8.58 12.55
CA ASN A 5 -13.80 -9.54 11.74
C ASN A 5 -14.68 -10.32 10.75
N GLN A 6 -15.97 -9.99 10.69
CA GLN A 6 -16.93 -10.70 9.86
C GLN A 6 -16.56 -10.59 8.37
N GLU A 7 -16.25 -9.40 7.89
CA GLU A 7 -15.84 -9.17 6.50
C GLU A 7 -14.58 -9.96 6.12
N ASN A 8 -13.61 -10.09 7.04
CA ASN A 8 -12.41 -10.89 6.80
C ASN A 8 -12.73 -12.38 6.71
N PHE A 9 -13.61 -12.91 7.57
CA PHE A 9 -13.99 -14.32 7.51
C PHE A 9 -14.81 -14.64 6.25
N GLU A 10 -15.74 -13.78 5.88
CA GLU A 10 -16.50 -13.90 4.63
C GLU A 10 -15.60 -13.76 3.40
N GLY A 11 -14.63 -12.84 3.43
CA GLY A 11 -13.59 -12.71 2.42
C GLY A 11 -12.73 -13.97 2.28
N LEU A 12 -12.33 -14.59 3.40
CA LEU A 12 -11.55 -15.83 3.40
C LEU A 12 -12.32 -17.02 2.82
N GLU A 13 -13.63 -17.13 3.06
CA GLU A 13 -14.47 -18.16 2.43
C GLU A 13 -14.58 -17.96 0.91
N ARG A 14 -14.88 -16.73 0.46
CA ARG A 14 -14.92 -16.42 -0.98
C ARG A 14 -13.59 -16.72 -1.66
N LEU A 15 -12.49 -16.33 -1.02
CA LEU A 15 -11.15 -16.62 -1.51
C LEU A 15 -10.87 -18.14 -1.56
N ALA A 16 -11.35 -18.90 -0.57
CA ALA A 16 -11.21 -20.35 -0.57
C ALA A 16 -11.91 -21.01 -1.76
N ASP A 17 -13.12 -20.56 -2.11
CA ASP A 17 -13.86 -21.08 -3.28
C ASP A 17 -13.12 -20.80 -4.59
N GLU A 18 -12.62 -19.58 -4.75
CA GLU A 18 -11.82 -19.20 -5.92
C GLU A 18 -10.52 -20.00 -6.02
N LEU A 19 -9.83 -20.23 -4.91
CA LEU A 19 -8.62 -21.05 -4.85
C LEU A 19 -8.89 -22.52 -5.17
N ALA A 20 -10.01 -23.08 -4.69
CA ALA A 20 -10.38 -24.47 -4.93
C ALA A 20 -10.68 -24.76 -6.41
N SER A 21 -11.12 -23.75 -7.15
CA SER A 21 -11.36 -23.86 -8.60
C SER A 21 -10.08 -23.94 -9.44
N ARG A 22 -8.90 -23.71 -8.85
CA ARG A 22 -7.63 -23.55 -9.56
C ARG A 22 -6.68 -24.74 -9.30
N PRO A 23 -6.14 -25.37 -10.35
CA PRO A 23 -5.15 -26.43 -10.20
C PRO A 23 -3.94 -25.98 -9.35
N GLY A 24 -3.54 -26.81 -8.39
CA GLY A 24 -2.38 -26.54 -7.53
C GLY A 24 -2.64 -25.61 -6.34
N LEU A 25 -3.86 -25.07 -6.18
CA LEU A 25 -4.20 -24.14 -5.09
C LEU A 25 -5.13 -24.72 -4.02
N GLN A 26 -5.53 -26.00 -4.12
CA GLN A 26 -6.42 -26.66 -3.15
C GLN A 26 -5.94 -26.54 -1.70
N ALA A 27 -4.64 -26.76 -1.44
CA ALA A 27 -4.10 -26.65 -0.08
C ALA A 27 -4.19 -25.22 0.48
N LEU A 28 -4.14 -24.19 -0.38
CA LEU A 28 -4.38 -22.80 0.02
C LEU A 28 -5.87 -22.49 0.21
N ALA A 29 -6.75 -23.15 -0.55
CA ALA A 29 -8.20 -23.09 -0.30
C ALA A 29 -8.55 -23.66 1.09
N ASP A 30 -7.99 -24.83 1.42
CA ASP A 30 -8.17 -25.47 2.73
C ASP A 30 -7.62 -24.61 3.86
N TYR A 31 -6.47 -23.97 3.63
CA TYR A 31 -5.89 -22.98 4.53
C TYR A 31 -6.85 -21.80 4.77
N ALA A 32 -7.35 -21.16 3.72
CA ALA A 32 -8.25 -20.02 3.81
C ALA A 32 -9.56 -20.38 4.55
N ARG A 33 -10.16 -21.54 4.24
CA ARG A 33 -11.36 -22.07 4.90
C ARG A 33 -11.13 -22.49 6.36
N ALA A 34 -9.93 -22.94 6.72
CA ALA A 34 -9.61 -23.19 8.12
C ALA A 34 -9.40 -21.86 8.88
N ARG A 35 -8.85 -20.82 8.23
CA ARG A 35 -8.69 -19.48 8.80
C ARG A 35 -10.03 -18.80 9.06
N SER A 36 -10.98 -18.87 8.13
CA SER A 36 -12.34 -18.32 8.30
C SER A 36 -13.07 -18.93 9.51
N ARG A 37 -12.86 -20.22 9.77
CA ARG A 37 -13.41 -20.95 10.92
C ARG A 37 -12.62 -20.76 12.22
N GLY A 38 -11.52 -20.01 12.20
CA GLY A 38 -10.66 -19.80 13.36
C GLY A 38 -9.80 -21.00 13.78
N VAL A 39 -9.71 -22.05 12.95
CA VAL A 39 -9.01 -23.31 13.30
C VAL A 39 -7.54 -23.24 12.91
N ARG A 40 -6.73 -22.58 13.75
CA ARG A 40 -5.32 -22.25 13.46
C ARG A 40 -4.46 -23.48 13.10
N ARG A 41 -4.58 -24.57 13.86
CA ARG A 41 -3.72 -25.76 13.65
C ARG A 41 -3.94 -26.40 12.28
N GLU A 42 -5.20 -26.57 11.89
CA GLU A 42 -5.58 -27.12 10.58
C GLU A 42 -5.16 -26.18 9.46
N ALA A 43 -5.36 -24.87 9.64
CA ALA A 43 -4.92 -23.87 8.67
C ALA A 43 -3.41 -24.02 8.38
N PHE A 44 -2.57 -23.94 9.41
CA PHE A 44 -1.12 -24.02 9.19
C PHE A 44 -0.67 -25.39 8.68
N ALA A 45 -1.37 -26.49 9.00
CA ALA A 45 -1.09 -27.79 8.40
C ALA A 45 -1.35 -27.80 6.89
N ALA A 46 -2.44 -27.18 6.43
CA ALA A 46 -2.75 -27.03 5.01
C ALA A 46 -1.75 -26.12 4.28
N LEU A 47 -1.39 -24.98 4.89
CA LEU A 47 -0.36 -24.08 4.36
C LEU A 47 1.00 -24.79 4.22
N GLU A 48 1.42 -25.56 5.22
CA GLU A 48 2.65 -26.36 5.11
C GLU A 48 2.53 -27.45 4.03
N GLY A 49 1.35 -28.00 3.83
CA GLY A 49 1.06 -28.91 2.72
C GLY A 49 1.30 -28.27 1.35
N PHE A 50 0.84 -27.03 1.16
CA PHE A 50 1.16 -26.25 -0.04
C PHE A 50 2.67 -26.02 -0.15
N LEU A 51 3.31 -25.49 0.90
CA LEU A 51 4.72 -25.10 0.84
C LEU A 51 5.69 -26.27 0.61
N ARG A 52 5.37 -27.49 1.08
CA ARG A 52 6.18 -28.69 0.80
C ARG A 52 6.11 -29.14 -0.66
N ASN A 53 5.00 -28.88 -1.33
CA ASN A 53 4.75 -29.31 -2.71
C ASN A 53 4.87 -28.14 -3.71
N ALA A 54 5.26 -26.96 -3.23
CA ALA A 54 5.40 -25.79 -4.06
C ALA A 54 6.53 -26.01 -5.10
N PRO A 55 6.35 -25.58 -6.35
CA PRO A 55 7.40 -25.66 -7.36
C PRO A 55 8.60 -24.79 -6.98
N ALA A 56 9.76 -25.09 -7.56
CA ALA A 56 10.98 -24.32 -7.32
C ALA A 56 10.81 -22.85 -7.79
N PRO A 57 11.35 -21.86 -7.05
CA PRO A 57 11.06 -20.43 -7.28
C PRO A 57 11.37 -19.88 -8.68
N ASP A 58 12.36 -20.42 -9.37
CA ASP A 58 12.83 -19.95 -10.68
C ASP A 58 12.01 -20.51 -11.87
N THR A 59 10.99 -21.32 -11.60
CA THR A 59 10.23 -22.05 -12.62
C THR A 59 8.99 -21.32 -13.10
N LEU A 60 8.53 -21.64 -14.33
CA LEU A 60 7.27 -21.10 -14.88
C LEU A 60 6.04 -21.44 -14.00
N PRO A 61 5.86 -22.67 -13.50
CA PRO A 61 4.74 -22.99 -12.60
C PRO A 61 4.72 -22.14 -11.33
N ALA A 62 5.89 -21.82 -10.74
CA ALA A 62 5.95 -20.96 -9.56
C ALA A 62 5.47 -19.54 -9.87
N ARG A 63 5.88 -18.99 -11.03
CA ARG A 63 5.44 -17.66 -11.50
C ARG A 63 3.93 -17.62 -11.70
N GLU A 64 3.37 -18.61 -12.40
CA GLU A 64 1.93 -18.71 -12.65
C GLU A 64 1.13 -18.79 -11.36
N LEU A 65 1.52 -19.66 -10.42
CA LEU A 65 0.86 -19.76 -9.12
C LEU A 65 0.96 -18.47 -8.32
N SER A 66 2.13 -17.82 -8.31
CA SER A 66 2.31 -16.53 -7.62
C SER A 66 1.37 -15.45 -8.17
N LEU A 67 1.25 -15.34 -9.49
CA LEU A 67 0.31 -14.40 -10.11
C LEU A 67 -1.13 -14.70 -9.74
N GLN A 68 -1.53 -15.98 -9.75
CA GLN A 68 -2.89 -16.38 -9.39
C GLN A 68 -3.21 -16.03 -7.93
N ILE A 69 -2.31 -16.38 -7.00
CA ILE A 69 -2.46 -16.10 -5.56
C ILE A 69 -2.60 -14.60 -5.31
N LEU A 70 -1.71 -13.79 -5.90
CA LEU A 70 -1.67 -12.35 -5.67
C LEU A 70 -2.83 -11.62 -6.35
N THR A 71 -3.22 -12.05 -7.55
CA THR A 71 -4.39 -11.51 -8.26
C THR A 71 -5.66 -11.76 -7.46
N LEU A 72 -5.89 -13.02 -7.03
CA LEU A 72 -7.05 -13.36 -6.20
C LEU A 72 -7.08 -12.58 -4.88
N HIS A 73 -5.94 -12.50 -4.19
CA HIS A 73 -5.86 -11.74 -2.96
C HIS A 73 -6.19 -10.24 -3.18
N SER A 74 -5.69 -9.65 -4.27
CA SER A 74 -5.97 -8.24 -4.59
C SER A 74 -7.43 -7.94 -4.92
N GLN A 75 -8.16 -8.96 -5.41
CA GLN A 75 -9.59 -8.91 -5.72
C GLN A 75 -10.47 -9.13 -4.48
N THR A 76 -9.91 -9.73 -3.42
CA THR A 76 -10.60 -10.04 -2.16
C THR A 76 -9.95 -9.29 -0.99
N ARG A 77 -10.05 -7.96 -1.01
CA ARG A 77 -9.35 -7.05 -0.07
C ARG A 77 -9.68 -7.29 1.39
N GLU A 78 -10.86 -7.83 1.68
CA GLU A 78 -11.35 -8.11 3.02
C GLU A 78 -10.55 -9.24 3.68
N ALA A 79 -10.02 -10.17 2.89
CA ALA A 79 -9.20 -11.32 3.34
C ALA A 79 -7.74 -10.93 3.65
N HIS A 80 -7.53 -9.82 4.35
CA HIS A 80 -6.21 -9.25 4.66
C HIS A 80 -5.30 -10.21 5.46
N GLN A 81 -5.85 -11.22 6.12
CA GLN A 81 -5.07 -12.22 6.87
C GLN A 81 -4.60 -13.43 6.05
N PHE A 82 -4.91 -13.50 4.76
CA PHE A 82 -4.57 -14.64 3.90
C PHE A 82 -3.07 -14.75 3.60
N LEU A 83 -2.39 -13.64 3.30
CA LEU A 83 -0.96 -13.64 2.98
C LEU A 83 -0.09 -13.74 4.25
N ALA A 84 -0.12 -14.91 4.89
CA ALA A 84 0.69 -15.16 6.08
C ALA A 84 2.19 -15.18 5.75
N GLN A 85 3.00 -14.84 6.76
CA GLN A 85 4.46 -14.75 6.62
C GLN A 85 5.12 -15.99 5.99
N PRO A 86 4.74 -17.25 6.32
CA PRO A 86 5.36 -18.41 5.68
C PRO A 86 5.10 -18.47 4.17
N LEU A 87 3.90 -18.10 3.71
CA LEU A 87 3.57 -18.03 2.28
C LEU A 87 4.41 -16.96 1.57
N LEU A 88 4.55 -15.80 2.20
CA LEU A 88 5.36 -14.69 1.69
C LEU A 88 6.83 -15.09 1.59
N ALA A 89 7.43 -15.53 2.70
CA ALA A 89 8.87 -15.72 2.81
C ALA A 89 9.40 -16.98 2.11
N ARG A 90 8.60 -18.05 2.02
CA ARG A 90 9.06 -19.34 1.47
C ARG A 90 8.62 -19.59 0.03
N PHE A 91 7.66 -18.83 -0.49
CA PHE A 91 7.15 -19.03 -1.84
C PHE A 91 7.07 -17.74 -2.65
N LEU A 92 6.24 -16.78 -2.24
CA LEU A 92 5.95 -15.60 -3.07
C LEU A 92 7.19 -14.72 -3.29
N VAL A 93 7.86 -14.28 -2.22
CA VAL A 93 9.03 -13.39 -2.32
C VAL A 93 10.18 -14.08 -3.08
N PRO A 94 10.60 -15.32 -2.75
CA PRO A 94 11.63 -16.01 -3.51
C PRO A 94 11.30 -16.16 -5.00
N THR A 95 10.04 -16.46 -5.33
CA THR A 95 9.60 -16.63 -6.73
C THR A 95 9.66 -15.33 -7.50
N LEU A 96 9.14 -14.24 -6.92
CA LEU A 96 9.15 -12.92 -7.56
C LEU A 96 10.60 -12.41 -7.71
N GLN A 97 11.46 -12.61 -6.72
CA GLN A 97 12.86 -12.23 -6.79
C GLN A 97 13.61 -13.00 -7.87
N ALA A 98 13.52 -14.34 -7.90
CA ALA A 98 14.14 -15.15 -8.94
C ALA A 98 13.63 -14.79 -10.35
N TRP A 99 12.37 -14.37 -10.46
CA TRP A 99 11.83 -13.84 -11.71
C TRP A 99 12.46 -12.49 -12.09
N ILE A 100 12.59 -11.55 -11.16
CA ILE A 100 13.29 -10.27 -11.42
C ILE A 100 14.75 -10.52 -11.83
N ASP A 101 15.44 -11.43 -11.16
CA ASP A 101 16.85 -11.72 -11.44
C ASP A 101 17.05 -12.28 -12.86
N SER A 102 16.12 -13.12 -13.33
CA SER A 102 16.15 -13.68 -14.69
C SER A 102 15.55 -12.76 -15.77
N ALA A 103 14.64 -11.86 -15.39
CA ALA A 103 13.97 -10.92 -16.30
C ALA A 103 13.76 -9.56 -15.61
N PRO A 104 14.79 -8.68 -15.56
CA PRO A 104 14.78 -7.46 -14.74
C PRO A 104 13.76 -6.39 -15.16
N THR A 105 13.19 -6.52 -16.36
CA THR A 105 12.17 -5.65 -16.95
C THR A 105 10.80 -6.29 -17.00
N ALA A 106 10.60 -7.47 -16.40
CA ALA A 106 9.28 -8.09 -16.33
C ALA A 106 8.37 -7.27 -15.41
N HIS A 107 7.28 -6.73 -15.96
CA HIS A 107 6.35 -5.87 -15.22
C HIS A 107 5.75 -6.55 -13.98
N ALA A 108 5.20 -7.76 -14.15
CA ALA A 108 4.42 -8.42 -13.12
C ALA A 108 5.19 -8.69 -11.82
N PRO A 109 6.44 -9.22 -11.81
CA PRO A 109 7.15 -9.42 -10.57
C PRO A 109 7.62 -8.11 -9.91
N LEU A 110 7.96 -7.08 -10.69
CA LEU A 110 8.26 -5.74 -10.16
C LEU A 110 7.04 -5.15 -9.45
N ARG A 111 5.88 -5.18 -10.11
CA ARG A 111 4.59 -4.72 -9.57
C ARG A 111 4.31 -5.41 -8.25
N TRP A 112 4.28 -6.73 -8.24
CA TRP A 112 3.82 -7.48 -7.09
C TRP A 112 4.80 -7.42 -5.92
N LEU A 113 6.11 -7.54 -6.17
CA LEU A 113 7.09 -7.46 -5.10
C LEU A 113 7.13 -6.06 -4.49
N GLY A 114 7.08 -5.02 -5.34
CA GLY A 114 7.00 -3.63 -4.90
C GLY A 114 5.77 -3.35 -4.03
N LEU A 115 4.59 -3.87 -4.41
CA LEU A 115 3.37 -3.73 -3.61
C LEU A 115 3.45 -4.47 -2.27
N LEU A 116 3.99 -5.69 -2.26
CA LEU A 116 4.12 -6.49 -1.04
C LEU A 116 5.09 -5.88 -0.02
N GLN A 117 6.19 -5.30 -0.50
CA GLN A 117 7.26 -4.78 0.34
C GLN A 117 7.14 -3.27 0.58
N ASN A 118 6.18 -2.59 -0.06
CA ASN A 118 6.11 -1.13 -0.11
C ASN A 118 7.42 -0.50 -0.62
N ASP A 119 8.05 -1.14 -1.60
CA ASP A 119 9.33 -0.71 -2.17
C ASP A 119 9.07 0.25 -3.34
N GLY A 120 9.39 1.54 -3.11
CA GLY A 120 9.22 2.60 -4.10
C GLY A 120 10.09 2.42 -5.34
N ASP A 121 11.25 1.78 -5.24
CA ASP A 121 12.17 1.58 -6.37
C ASP A 121 11.65 0.50 -7.31
N LEU A 122 11.16 -0.60 -6.75
CA LEU A 122 10.49 -1.66 -7.51
C LEU A 122 9.22 -1.12 -8.20
N LEU A 123 8.41 -0.33 -7.49
CA LEU A 123 7.20 0.28 -8.05
C LEU A 123 7.52 1.28 -9.17
N ARG A 124 8.56 2.11 -9.02
CA ARG A 124 9.01 3.01 -10.10
C ARG A 124 9.45 2.23 -11.34
N ARG A 125 10.21 1.15 -11.15
CA ARG A 125 10.60 0.25 -12.26
C ARG A 125 9.40 -0.43 -12.90
N ALA A 126 8.42 -0.88 -12.11
CA ALA A 126 7.18 -1.43 -12.63
C ALA A 126 6.44 -0.41 -13.50
N LEU A 127 6.21 0.81 -12.99
CA LEU A 127 5.52 1.86 -13.74
C LEU A 127 6.24 2.27 -15.03
N ALA A 128 7.58 2.23 -15.05
CA ALA A 128 8.36 2.51 -16.25
C ALA A 128 8.12 1.47 -17.37
N VAL A 129 7.83 0.21 -17.01
CA VAL A 129 7.51 -0.87 -17.96
C VAL A 129 6.01 -0.90 -18.29
N GLY A 130 5.15 -0.67 -17.30
CA GLY A 130 3.68 -0.64 -17.43
C GLY A 130 3.11 0.73 -17.02
N PRO A 131 3.16 1.76 -17.89
CA PRO A 131 2.76 3.12 -17.55
C PRO A 131 1.26 3.29 -17.27
N ASP A 132 0.45 2.33 -17.71
CA ASP A 132 -1.00 2.22 -17.49
C ASP A 132 -1.36 1.53 -16.16
N ASP A 133 -0.38 1.09 -15.37
CA ASP A 133 -0.63 0.47 -14.08
C ASP A 133 -1.14 1.47 -13.04
N VAL A 134 -2.47 1.61 -12.99
CA VAL A 134 -3.18 2.50 -12.07
C VAL A 134 -2.85 2.17 -10.60
N THR A 135 -2.68 0.89 -10.24
CA THR A 135 -2.45 0.50 -8.84
C THR A 135 -1.05 0.92 -8.37
N VAL A 136 -0.04 0.66 -9.19
CA VAL A 136 1.35 1.06 -8.90
C VAL A 136 1.46 2.58 -8.84
N ARG A 137 0.85 3.28 -9.81
CA ARG A 137 0.82 4.74 -9.84
C ARG A 137 0.16 5.32 -8.59
N TYR A 138 -1.01 4.78 -8.20
CA TYR A 138 -1.70 5.20 -6.98
C TYR A 138 -0.83 5.00 -5.74
N ARG A 139 -0.12 3.87 -5.63
CA ARG A 139 0.76 3.61 -4.48
C ARG A 139 1.95 4.59 -4.40
N LEU A 140 2.54 4.94 -5.54
CA LEU A 140 3.61 5.94 -5.59
C LEU A 140 3.09 7.34 -5.25
N ILE A 141 1.87 7.69 -5.68
CA ILE A 141 1.20 8.93 -5.28
C ILE A 141 0.97 8.95 -3.76
N ASP A 142 0.47 7.86 -3.18
CA ASP A 142 0.26 7.75 -1.74
C ASP A 142 1.57 7.93 -0.94
N PHE A 143 2.70 7.38 -1.41
CA PHE A 143 4.01 7.61 -0.78
C PHE A 143 4.41 9.08 -0.79
N ALA A 144 4.22 9.74 -1.94
CA ALA A 144 4.57 11.13 -2.11
C ALA A 144 3.69 12.06 -1.25
N LEU A 145 2.37 11.85 -1.26
CA LEU A 145 1.43 12.61 -0.43
C LEU A 145 1.65 12.34 1.07
N GLY A 146 1.84 11.08 1.45
CA GLY A 146 2.10 10.70 2.84
C GLY A 146 3.39 11.30 3.40
N ALA A 147 4.44 11.45 2.58
CA ALA A 147 5.67 12.14 2.99
C ALA A 147 5.43 13.63 3.28
N ALA A 148 4.66 14.31 2.43
CA ALA A 148 4.32 15.73 2.63
C ALA A 148 3.38 15.93 3.82
N ASP A 149 2.34 15.11 3.95
CA ASP A 149 1.43 15.12 5.10
C ASP A 149 2.20 14.88 6.41
N TYR A 150 3.09 13.88 6.43
CA TYR A 150 3.96 13.62 7.58
C TYR A 150 4.89 14.81 7.91
N ALA A 151 5.37 15.56 6.92
CA ALA A 151 6.16 16.74 7.20
C ALA A 151 5.36 17.85 7.91
N MET A 152 4.04 17.91 7.66
CA MET A 152 3.16 19.02 8.04
C MET A 152 2.14 18.71 9.14
N HIS A 153 2.03 17.46 9.60
CA HIS A 153 0.97 17.09 10.56
C HIS A 153 1.10 17.70 11.97
N HIS A 154 2.20 18.40 12.27
CA HIS A 154 2.44 19.13 13.52
C HIS A 154 2.45 20.66 13.36
N LEU A 155 1.98 21.19 12.22
CA LEU A 155 2.00 22.64 11.99
C LEU A 155 1.10 23.42 12.94
N ASP A 156 0.01 22.82 13.43
CA ASP A 156 -0.84 23.37 14.50
C ASP A 156 -0.10 23.56 15.83
N GLU A 157 1.01 22.85 16.02
CA GLU A 157 1.91 22.97 17.17
C GLU A 157 3.16 23.80 16.83
N GLY A 158 3.15 24.46 15.67
CA GLY A 158 4.23 25.32 15.21
C GLY A 158 5.48 24.55 14.77
N PHE A 159 5.35 23.27 14.40
CA PHE A 159 6.49 22.43 14.03
C PHE A 159 6.34 21.78 12.66
N PHE A 160 7.41 21.86 11.87
CA PHE A 160 7.56 21.19 10.58
C PHE A 160 8.64 20.11 10.71
N ILE A 161 8.35 18.89 10.23
CA ILE A 161 9.31 17.78 10.26
C ILE A 161 10.15 17.79 8.98
N GLY A 162 11.46 17.94 9.13
CA GLY A 162 12.41 17.96 8.01
C GLY A 162 12.45 19.32 7.31
N GLU A 163 12.80 19.32 6.02
CA GLU A 163 12.95 20.54 5.23
C GLU A 163 11.72 20.80 4.35
N PRO A 164 11.18 22.04 4.30
CA PRO A 164 10.06 22.39 3.42
C PRO A 164 10.30 22.07 1.93
N ALA A 165 11.57 22.09 1.49
CA ALA A 165 11.95 21.73 0.13
C ALA A 165 11.66 20.25 -0.20
N ASP A 166 11.84 19.34 0.76
CA ASP A 166 11.59 17.91 0.57
C ASP A 166 10.09 17.64 0.43
N ALA A 167 9.26 18.29 1.25
CA ALA A 167 7.81 18.21 1.12
C ALA A 167 7.31 18.78 -0.22
N ARG A 168 7.92 19.89 -0.68
CA ARG A 168 7.63 20.44 -2.01
C ARG A 168 7.97 19.45 -3.13
N GLN A 169 9.15 18.83 -3.07
CA GLN A 169 9.55 17.82 -4.04
C GLN A 169 8.60 16.61 -4.04
N ALA A 170 8.14 16.18 -2.87
CA ALA A 170 7.16 15.11 -2.75
C ALA A 170 5.81 15.49 -3.40
N LEU A 171 5.30 16.71 -3.16
CA LEU A 171 4.06 17.20 -3.78
C LEU A 171 4.18 17.37 -5.30
N GLU A 172 5.32 17.86 -5.79
CA GLU A 172 5.63 17.91 -7.22
C GLU A 172 5.65 16.50 -7.82
N ARG A 173 6.23 15.53 -7.11
CA ARG A 173 6.25 14.13 -7.56
C ARG A 173 4.85 13.52 -7.65
N ALA A 174 3.99 13.77 -6.66
CA ALA A 174 2.59 13.33 -6.70
C ALA A 174 1.86 13.95 -7.90
N THR A 175 2.03 15.25 -8.11
CA THR A 175 1.39 15.98 -9.21
C THR A 175 1.86 15.48 -10.58
N GLN A 176 3.17 15.24 -10.74
CA GLN A 176 3.75 14.65 -11.94
C GLN A 176 3.18 13.26 -12.22
N LEU A 177 3.12 12.38 -11.21
CA LEU A 177 2.56 11.04 -11.35
C LEU A 177 1.09 11.07 -11.80
N ILE A 178 0.31 12.05 -11.33
CA ILE A 178 -1.08 12.22 -11.76
C ILE A 178 -1.15 12.71 -13.21
N ALA A 179 -0.34 13.72 -13.57
CA ALA A 179 -0.34 14.32 -14.89
C ALA A 179 0.13 13.36 -16.00
N GLU A 180 1.05 12.44 -15.67
CA GLU A 180 1.58 11.42 -16.59
C GLU A 180 0.67 10.20 -16.74
N ALA A 181 -0.48 10.15 -16.05
CA ALA A 181 -1.41 9.03 -16.18
C ALA A 181 -2.13 9.06 -17.54
N PRO A 182 -2.27 7.93 -18.24
CA PRO A 182 -3.08 7.86 -19.46
C PRO A 182 -4.55 8.23 -19.22
N ASP A 183 -5.07 7.89 -18.04
CA ASP A 183 -6.36 8.34 -17.53
C ASP A 183 -6.18 8.92 -16.12
N ALA A 184 -6.49 10.21 -15.97
CA ALA A 184 -6.41 10.91 -14.69
C ALA A 184 -7.64 10.67 -13.79
N SER A 185 -8.72 10.09 -14.31
CA SER A 185 -9.99 9.92 -13.59
C SER A 185 -9.87 9.20 -12.24
N PRO A 186 -9.05 8.15 -12.08
CA PRO A 186 -8.91 7.45 -10.80
C PRO A 186 -8.21 8.29 -9.72
N PHE A 187 -7.52 9.37 -10.10
CA PHE A 187 -6.67 10.18 -9.23
C PHE A 187 -7.31 11.51 -8.80
N SER A 188 -8.61 11.69 -9.02
CA SER A 188 -9.32 12.93 -8.65
C SER A 188 -9.23 13.28 -7.16
N ARG A 189 -9.23 12.28 -6.27
CA ARG A 189 -9.06 12.48 -4.83
C ARG A 189 -7.60 12.86 -4.48
N PRO A 190 -6.58 12.07 -4.86
CA PRO A 190 -5.17 12.48 -4.70
C PRO A 190 -4.83 13.85 -5.28
N ALA A 191 -5.42 14.23 -6.42
CA ALA A 191 -5.20 15.54 -7.01
C ALA A 191 -5.69 16.69 -6.11
N LYS A 192 -6.87 16.53 -5.48
CA LYS A 192 -7.39 17.51 -4.52
C LYS A 192 -6.51 17.59 -3.27
N GLU A 193 -6.05 16.43 -2.78
CA GLU A 193 -5.15 16.33 -1.63
C GLU A 193 -3.81 17.02 -1.89
N ALA A 194 -3.20 16.80 -3.06
CA ALA A 194 -1.97 17.48 -3.47
C ALA A 194 -2.13 19.01 -3.47
N VAL A 195 -3.26 19.52 -3.96
CA VAL A 195 -3.57 20.96 -3.95
C VAL A 195 -3.71 21.49 -2.52
N GLN A 196 -4.40 20.76 -1.64
CA GLN A 196 -4.59 21.15 -0.24
C GLN A 196 -3.26 21.20 0.53
N LEU A 197 -2.43 20.15 0.38
CA LEU A 197 -1.13 20.07 1.02
C LEU A 197 -0.15 21.13 0.46
N SER A 198 -0.22 21.43 -0.84
CA SER A 198 0.59 22.51 -1.44
C SER A 198 0.21 23.88 -0.89
N ALA A 199 -1.09 24.17 -0.76
CA ALA A 199 -1.56 25.41 -0.16
C ALA A 199 -1.11 25.54 1.31
N MET A 200 -1.18 24.44 2.07
CA MET A 200 -0.71 24.41 3.46
C MET A 200 0.79 24.68 3.56
N LEU A 201 1.60 24.10 2.67
CA LEU A 201 3.04 24.33 2.62
C LEU A 201 3.37 25.78 2.27
N ASP A 202 2.68 26.37 1.28
CA ASP A 202 2.87 27.76 0.89
C ASP A 202 2.53 28.71 2.06
N ASP A 203 1.40 28.47 2.74
CA ASP A 203 1.00 29.24 3.91
C ASP A 203 2.00 29.09 5.06
N TRP A 204 2.52 27.88 5.31
CA TRP A 204 3.55 27.64 6.32
C TRP A 204 4.84 28.43 6.03
N GLN A 205 5.29 28.44 4.78
CA GLN A 205 6.47 29.21 4.39
C GLN A 205 6.25 30.71 4.51
N ALA A 206 5.05 31.20 4.17
CA ALA A 206 4.69 32.60 4.34
C ALA A 206 4.69 33.01 5.82
N TYR A 207 4.09 32.18 6.69
CA TYR A 207 4.13 32.37 8.14
C TYR A 207 5.56 32.32 8.68
N SER A 208 6.36 31.35 8.27
CA SER A 208 7.73 31.16 8.76
C SER A 208 8.66 32.31 8.42
N ALA A 209 8.39 33.05 7.34
CA ALA A 209 9.17 34.24 6.97
C ALA A 209 8.91 35.43 7.91
N GLN A 210 7.71 35.52 8.49
CA GLN A 210 7.29 36.60 9.39
C GLN A 210 6.31 36.05 10.44
N PRO A 211 6.80 35.32 11.45
CA PRO A 211 5.94 34.62 12.39
C PRO A 211 5.31 35.61 13.38
N GLU A 212 3.98 35.67 13.38
CA GLU A 212 3.17 36.39 14.36
C GLU A 212 2.09 35.45 14.90
N GLY A 213 2.07 35.26 16.23
CA GLY A 213 1.18 34.28 16.86
C GLY A 213 1.59 32.83 16.57
N ASP A 214 0.67 31.90 16.76
CA ASP A 214 0.81 30.52 16.29
C ASP A 214 0.25 30.36 14.87
N PHE A 215 0.73 29.34 14.15
CA PHE A 215 0.34 29.13 12.76
C PHE A 215 -1.16 28.85 12.56
N ALA A 216 -1.81 28.18 13.50
CA ALA A 216 -3.24 27.88 13.40
C ALA A 216 -4.07 29.17 13.51
N THR A 217 -3.72 30.07 14.43
CA THR A 217 -4.31 31.41 14.56
C THR A 217 -4.03 32.24 13.30
N TRP A 218 -2.79 32.25 12.82
CA TRP A 218 -2.39 32.95 11.59
C TRP A 218 -3.23 32.51 10.37
N CYS A 219 -3.50 31.21 10.27
CA CYS A 219 -4.37 30.61 9.25
C CYS A 219 -5.84 31.05 9.41
N ALA A 220 -6.36 31.02 10.64
CA ALA A 220 -7.74 31.38 10.94
C ALA A 220 -8.05 32.85 10.58
N GLU A 221 -7.15 33.77 10.92
CA GLU A 221 -7.26 35.20 10.57
C GLU A 221 -7.29 35.44 9.05
N ARG A 222 -6.65 34.55 8.29
CA ARG A 222 -6.58 34.57 6.82
C ARG A 222 -7.62 33.68 6.15
N GLN A 223 -8.60 33.19 6.91
CA GLN A 223 -9.69 32.32 6.41
C GLN A 223 -9.18 31.06 5.69
N ARG A 224 -8.09 30.47 6.19
CA ARG A 224 -7.54 29.19 5.69
C ARG A 224 -8.15 28.01 6.47
N PRO A 225 -9.00 27.18 5.85
CA PRO A 225 -9.79 26.18 6.57
C PRO A 225 -9.05 24.83 6.68
N TYR A 226 -7.89 24.80 7.32
CA TYR A 226 -7.17 23.55 7.56
C TYR A 226 -7.79 22.76 8.71
N ALA A 227 -7.94 21.46 8.52
CA ALA A 227 -8.42 20.54 9.55
C ALA A 227 -7.21 19.96 10.30
N TRP A 228 -7.09 20.29 11.58
CA TRP A 228 -6.02 19.80 12.44
C TRP A 228 -6.41 18.45 13.08
N ALA A 229 -5.44 17.53 13.18
CA ALA A 229 -5.68 16.26 13.84
C ALA A 229 -5.92 16.45 15.34
N LYS A 230 -6.93 15.78 15.91
CA LYS A 230 -7.11 15.74 17.37
C LYS A 230 -6.01 14.87 17.99
N LYS A 231 -5.11 15.47 18.76
CA LYS A 231 -4.02 14.78 19.45
C LYS A 231 -4.40 14.50 20.91
N TYR A 232 -4.09 13.28 21.39
CA TYR A 232 -4.29 12.88 22.78
C TYR A 232 -2.93 12.54 23.39
N TYR A 233 -2.46 13.40 24.29
CA TYR A 233 -1.21 13.20 25.02
C TYR A 233 -1.49 12.47 26.33
N TYR A 234 -0.88 11.30 26.54
CA TYR A 234 -0.88 10.63 27.84
C TYR A 234 0.23 11.24 28.69
N THR A 235 -0.13 11.95 29.74
CA THR A 235 0.83 12.39 30.77
C THR A 235 1.41 11.16 31.46
N GLN A 236 2.73 11.03 31.48
CA GLN A 236 3.39 10.06 32.35
C GLN A 236 3.07 10.42 33.81
N SER A 237 2.40 9.51 34.50
CA SER A 237 2.12 9.54 35.94
C SER A 237 3.37 9.29 36.76
#